data_AF-A0A0U1LYW1-F1
#
_entry.id   AF-A0A0U1LYW1-F1
#
_cell.length_a   1.000
_cell.length_b   1.000
_cell.length_c   1.000
_cell.angle_alpha   90.00
_cell.angle_beta   90.00
_cell.angle_gamma   90.00
#
_symmetry.space_group_name_H-M   'P 1'
#
loop_
_entity.id
_entity.type
_entity.pdbx_description
1 polymer ?
#
loop_
_entity_poly.entity_id
_entity_poly.type
_entity_poly.pdbx_seq_one_letter_code
_entity_poly.pdbx_strand_id
1 'polypeptide(L)'
;MPQGFTRRAIGGLLAASVLLIIWRTSSQYQQLPLDPSIIHGHRPDTNTPATQNGGVKIPDVKVPEVKIPDAKVPDVKAPDVKPIGDKIPEVKTPDFKPSGVKTEKPKDVEVPRRRVGKVSMFYGPQNPYYERALGSHQRHAERWNYPMYILEEDISVGYWNKPSYVLSLVIQELAKVPEERLEWLMWVDADSIIINPAIPADIFLPPADLSEIHFVSSKDQNGLNTGIVFFHVHSWTVSMLVEALAFPLYFPDYDLGFSADQQAMAGIMTKTTVGPDGKGYADGMVYLPRPWINTYEWHHAYEGKKGDMLVHFPGLEEDRWPHMEKWLEIVETTPLEWEVPLHETAYPDLTREFWDKFRVARDLARKVENDLSSAKPDTPVAARQEAVAALRDALRQHADEPEFLQERVDGLQAAIQKDASS
;
A
#
# COMPACT_ATOMS: atom_id res chain seq x y z
N MET A 1 -8.88 53.87 39.92
CA MET A 1 -9.59 52.64 39.48
C MET A 1 -8.53 51.60 39.14
N PRO A 2 -8.50 50.43 39.80
CA PRO A 2 -7.32 49.56 39.72
C PRO A 2 -7.32 48.73 38.43
N GLN A 3 -6.11 48.59 37.89
CA GLN A 3 -5.70 47.76 36.78
C GLN A 3 -5.60 46.27 37.18
N GLY A 4 -5.70 45.37 36.19
CA GLY A 4 -5.05 44.05 36.27
C GLY A 4 -5.96 42.83 36.18
N PHE A 5 -6.54 42.55 35.01
CA PHE A 5 -6.98 41.19 34.68
C PHE A 5 -5.80 40.42 34.07
N THR A 6 -5.14 39.64 34.91
CA THR A 6 -3.96 38.83 34.59
C THR A 6 -4.28 37.66 33.67
N ARG A 7 -3.38 37.42 32.69
CA ARG A 7 -3.30 36.28 31.73
C ARG A 7 -3.40 34.85 32.33
N ARG A 8 -3.58 34.70 33.64
CA ARG A 8 -3.72 33.39 34.32
C ARG A 8 -5.13 32.79 34.23
N ALA A 9 -6.17 33.59 33.98
CA ALA A 9 -7.55 33.07 33.91
C ALA A 9 -7.87 32.32 32.60
N ILE A 10 -7.24 32.69 31.48
CA ILE A 10 -7.48 32.07 30.17
C ILE A 10 -6.74 30.72 30.06
N GLY A 11 -5.57 30.58 30.68
CA GLY A 11 -4.83 29.31 30.73
C GLY A 11 -5.53 28.21 31.55
N GLY A 12 -6.23 28.60 32.63
CA GLY A 12 -6.97 27.64 33.47
C GLY A 12 -8.21 27.05 32.79
N LEU A 13 -8.92 27.84 31.98
CA LEU A 13 -10.12 27.40 31.27
C LEU A 13 -9.81 26.47 30.08
N LEU A 14 -8.70 26.69 29.38
CA LEU A 14 -8.24 25.79 28.31
C LEU A 14 -7.73 24.45 28.86
N ALA A 15 -6.97 24.47 29.97
CA ALA A 15 -6.50 23.24 30.61
C ALA A 15 -7.65 22.38 31.18
N ALA A 16 -8.66 23.02 31.79
CA ALA A 16 -9.84 22.31 32.29
C ALA A 16 -10.68 21.68 31.17
N SER A 17 -10.75 22.33 29.99
CA SER A 17 -11.47 21.81 28.82
C SER A 17 -10.79 20.59 28.21
N VAL A 18 -9.45 20.63 28.10
CA VAL A 18 -8.63 19.50 27.62
C VAL A 18 -8.70 18.32 28.61
N LEU A 19 -8.64 18.58 29.92
CA LEU A 19 -8.77 17.55 30.94
C LEU A 19 -10.18 16.93 30.98
N LEU A 20 -11.25 17.71 30.70
CA LEU A 20 -12.61 17.17 30.59
C LEU A 20 -12.79 16.29 29.34
N ILE A 21 -12.14 16.64 28.23
CA ILE A 21 -12.13 15.80 27.01
C ILE A 21 -11.38 14.50 27.28
N ILE A 22 -10.19 14.57 27.89
CA ILE A 22 -9.38 13.40 28.28
C ILE A 22 -10.14 12.50 29.27
N TRP A 23 -10.80 13.08 30.27
CA TRP A 23 -11.61 12.31 31.23
C TRP A 23 -12.84 11.67 30.58
N ARG A 24 -13.51 12.39 29.66
CA ARG A 24 -14.67 11.85 28.93
C ARG A 24 -14.29 10.75 27.93
N THR A 25 -13.12 10.82 27.31
CA THR A 25 -12.58 9.73 26.47
C THR A 25 -12.07 8.57 27.34
N SER A 26 -11.35 8.82 28.43
CA SER A 26 -10.88 7.75 29.33
C SER A 26 -12.01 7.01 30.05
N SER A 27 -13.12 7.69 30.37
CA SER A 27 -14.29 7.06 30.99
C SER A 27 -15.05 6.12 30.04
N GLN A 28 -14.90 6.27 28.71
CA GLN A 28 -15.45 5.31 27.74
C GLN A 28 -14.53 4.10 27.52
N TYR A 29 -13.25 4.19 27.88
CA TYR A 29 -12.26 3.12 27.74
C TYR A 29 -12.05 2.27 29.00
N GLN A 30 -12.68 2.62 30.13
CA GLN A 30 -12.63 1.77 31.32
C GLN A 30 -13.68 0.65 31.26
N GLN A 31 -13.17 -0.55 30.98
CA GLN A 31 -13.77 -1.88 31.18
C GLN A 31 -14.82 -2.33 30.17
N LEU A 32 -14.32 -2.79 29.02
CA LEU A 32 -14.94 -3.92 28.33
C LEU A 32 -13.86 -5.00 28.15
N PRO A 33 -14.03 -6.23 28.66
CA PRO A 33 -13.13 -7.32 28.35
C PRO A 33 -13.21 -7.59 26.83
N LEU A 34 -12.07 -7.51 26.15
CA LEU A 34 -11.97 -7.86 24.73
C LEU A 34 -12.20 -9.36 24.54
N ASP A 35 -12.83 -9.71 23.43
CA ASP A 35 -13.23 -11.05 23.03
C ASP A 35 -11.99 -12.00 22.92
N PRO A 36 -11.98 -13.16 23.60
CA PRO A 36 -10.93 -14.17 23.49
C PRO A 36 -10.70 -14.71 22.07
N SER A 37 -11.62 -14.49 21.13
CA SER A 37 -11.47 -14.90 19.72
C SER A 37 -10.28 -14.25 19.01
N ILE A 38 -9.75 -13.13 19.53
CA ILE A 38 -8.54 -12.46 19.04
C ILE A 38 -7.26 -13.28 19.35
N ILE A 39 -7.32 -14.30 20.22
CA ILE A 39 -6.14 -14.94 20.82
C ILE A 39 -5.74 -16.28 20.13
N HIS A 40 -6.49 -16.77 19.14
CA HIS A 40 -6.18 -18.08 18.54
C HIS A 40 -5.96 -18.03 17.02
N GLY A 41 -4.85 -17.40 16.62
CA GLY A 41 -4.14 -17.76 15.39
C GLY A 41 -3.40 -19.08 15.56
N HIS A 42 -3.63 -20.02 14.64
CA HIS A 42 -3.04 -21.36 14.61
C HIS A 42 -1.51 -21.35 14.71
N ARG A 43 -0.98 -22.17 15.63
CA ARG A 43 0.45 -22.51 15.73
C ARG A 43 0.70 -23.83 14.99
N PRO A 44 1.65 -23.93 14.04
CA PRO A 44 2.11 -25.23 13.57
C PRO A 44 2.98 -25.89 14.64
N ASP A 45 2.61 -27.10 15.05
CA ASP A 45 3.42 -27.93 15.94
C ASP A 45 4.69 -28.42 15.22
N THR A 46 5.87 -28.00 15.70
CA THR A 46 7.12 -28.70 15.39
C THR A 46 7.82 -29.11 16.67
N ASN A 47 7.74 -30.42 16.94
CA ASN A 47 8.55 -31.12 17.94
C ASN A 47 10.04 -31.07 17.58
N THR A 48 10.89 -30.54 18.47
CA THR A 48 12.28 -31.02 18.66
C THR A 48 12.85 -30.51 20.01
N PRO A 49 13.76 -31.26 20.65
CA PRO A 49 13.87 -31.32 22.11
C PRO A 49 14.84 -30.30 22.71
N ALA A 50 14.59 -30.01 24.00
CA ALA A 50 15.38 -29.14 24.86
C ALA A 50 16.88 -29.46 24.88
N THR A 51 17.72 -28.43 24.78
CA THR A 51 19.14 -28.50 25.14
C THR A 51 19.49 -27.37 26.10
N GLN A 52 20.32 -27.75 27.08
CA GLN A 52 20.61 -27.03 28.32
C GLN A 52 21.47 -25.78 28.13
N ASN A 53 21.26 -24.82 29.05
CA ASN A 53 22.10 -23.66 29.30
C ASN A 53 23.60 -24.02 29.42
N GLY A 54 24.41 -23.41 28.56
CA GLY A 54 25.86 -23.34 28.71
C GLY A 54 26.34 -21.93 28.35
N GLY A 55 26.75 -21.15 29.35
CA GLY A 55 27.36 -19.84 29.13
C GLY A 55 28.70 -19.99 28.41
N VAL A 56 28.87 -19.27 27.30
CA VAL A 56 30.15 -19.16 26.59
C VAL A 56 30.52 -17.68 26.49
N LYS A 57 31.70 -17.36 27.03
CA LYS A 57 32.36 -16.06 26.92
C LYS A 57 32.76 -15.81 25.47
N ILE A 58 32.42 -14.63 24.95
CA ILE A 58 32.87 -14.13 23.64
C ILE A 58 34.37 -13.77 23.76
N PRO A 59 35.26 -14.28 22.89
CA PRO A 59 36.64 -13.79 22.81
C PRO A 59 36.74 -12.58 21.87
N ASP A 60 37.58 -11.62 22.23
CA ASP A 60 37.92 -10.46 21.39
C ASP A 60 38.62 -10.92 20.09
N VAL A 61 37.99 -10.67 18.95
CA VAL A 61 38.57 -10.90 17.62
C VAL A 61 39.21 -9.61 17.12
N LYS A 62 40.54 -9.61 16.95
CA LYS A 62 41.27 -8.57 16.22
C LYS A 62 41.04 -8.73 14.71
N VAL A 63 40.54 -7.68 14.07
CA VAL A 63 40.43 -7.59 12.60
C VAL A 63 41.83 -7.34 12.00
N PRO A 64 42.27 -8.09 10.98
CA PRO A 64 43.53 -7.81 10.29
C PRO A 64 43.37 -6.68 9.27
N GLU A 65 44.36 -5.79 9.24
CA GLU A 65 44.46 -4.66 8.31
C GLU A 65 44.83 -5.17 6.91
N VAL A 66 43.91 -5.05 5.94
CA VAL A 66 44.15 -5.40 4.54
C VAL A 66 44.71 -4.18 3.81
N LYS A 67 45.95 -4.27 3.33
CA LYS A 67 46.54 -3.27 2.42
C LYS A 67 46.06 -3.51 1.00
N ILE A 68 45.37 -2.52 0.43
CA ILE A 68 44.98 -2.50 -0.99
C ILE A 68 46.18 -1.98 -1.81
N PRO A 69 46.56 -2.60 -2.95
CA PRO A 69 47.59 -2.05 -3.83
C PRO A 69 47.02 -0.93 -4.71
N ASP A 70 47.79 0.15 -4.87
CA ASP A 70 47.47 1.25 -5.80
C ASP A 70 47.39 0.76 -7.26
N ALA A 71 46.19 0.78 -7.83
CA ALA A 71 45.99 0.56 -9.26
C ALA A 71 46.22 1.87 -10.03
N LYS A 72 47.23 1.89 -10.92
CA LYS A 72 47.45 2.97 -11.89
C LYS A 72 46.39 2.89 -12.99
N VAL A 73 45.65 3.98 -13.16
CA VAL A 73 44.74 4.22 -14.30
C VAL A 73 45.57 4.50 -15.56
N PRO A 74 45.29 3.89 -16.74
CA PRO A 74 45.91 4.29 -18.00
C PRO A 74 45.20 5.52 -18.59
N ASP A 75 45.98 6.51 -19.03
CA ASP A 75 45.49 7.67 -19.79
C ASP A 75 44.94 7.25 -21.17
N VAL A 76 43.63 7.41 -21.37
CA VAL A 76 42.99 7.26 -22.69
C VAL A 76 42.82 8.64 -23.31
N LYS A 77 43.54 8.90 -24.41
CA LYS A 77 43.32 10.08 -25.28
C LYS A 77 42.05 9.89 -26.10
N ALA A 78 41.13 10.86 -26.02
CA ALA A 78 39.99 10.96 -26.94
C ALA A 78 40.45 11.30 -28.37
N PRO A 79 39.80 10.76 -29.42
CA PRO A 79 40.09 11.15 -30.79
C PRO A 79 39.34 12.43 -31.20
N ASP A 80 40.05 13.32 -31.90
CA ASP A 80 39.51 14.54 -32.51
C ASP A 80 38.55 14.22 -33.67
N VAL A 81 37.27 14.60 -33.53
CA VAL A 81 36.29 14.55 -34.62
C VAL A 81 36.07 15.96 -35.18
N LYS A 82 36.41 16.16 -36.45
CA LYS A 82 36.09 17.39 -37.20
C LYS A 82 34.61 17.39 -37.61
N PRO A 83 33.92 18.55 -37.61
CA PRO A 83 32.54 18.62 -38.05
C PRO A 83 32.46 18.49 -39.59
N ILE A 84 31.73 17.48 -40.07
CA ILE A 84 31.30 17.37 -41.46
C ILE A 84 30.02 18.20 -41.58
N GLY A 85 30.10 19.30 -42.33
CA GLY A 85 28.94 20.07 -42.75
C GLY A 85 28.47 19.57 -44.10
N ASP A 86 27.26 19.00 -44.15
CA ASP A 86 26.58 18.70 -45.41
C ASP A 86 25.17 19.30 -45.43
N LYS A 87 24.89 19.98 -46.54
CA LYS A 87 23.66 20.70 -46.87
C LYS A 87 22.55 19.72 -47.20
N ILE A 88 21.37 19.90 -46.58
CA ILE A 88 20.14 19.18 -46.93
C ILE A 88 19.49 19.88 -48.14
N PRO A 89 19.15 19.18 -49.24
CA PRO A 89 18.35 19.75 -50.32
C PRO A 89 16.85 19.76 -49.96
N GLU A 90 16.20 20.88 -50.23
CA GLU A 90 14.77 21.13 -50.06
C GLU A 90 13.97 20.40 -51.17
N VAL A 91 13.15 19.39 -50.79
CA VAL A 91 12.25 18.67 -51.71
C VAL A 91 10.82 19.16 -51.53
N LYS A 92 10.26 19.74 -52.59
CA LYS A 92 8.86 20.19 -52.69
C LYS A 92 7.91 19.01 -52.83
N THR A 93 6.85 18.99 -52.03
CA THR A 93 5.73 18.05 -52.08
C THR A 93 4.80 18.29 -53.27
N PRO A 94 4.21 17.25 -53.88
CA PRO A 94 2.98 17.37 -54.67
C PRO A 94 1.73 17.21 -53.80
N ASP A 95 0.76 18.12 -53.97
CA ASP A 95 -0.55 18.11 -53.34
C ASP A 95 -1.42 16.93 -53.82
N PHE A 96 -1.96 16.14 -52.88
CA PHE A 96 -3.02 15.17 -53.15
C PHE A 96 -4.14 15.33 -52.10
N LYS A 97 -5.33 15.76 -52.54
CA LYS A 97 -6.58 15.74 -51.75
C LYS A 97 -7.42 14.52 -52.15
N PRO A 98 -7.85 13.70 -51.19
CA PRO A 98 -9.11 12.98 -51.34
C PRO A 98 -10.16 13.44 -50.31
N SER A 99 -11.40 13.44 -50.79
CA SER A 99 -12.63 13.94 -50.19
C SER A 99 -12.99 13.38 -48.82
N GLY A 100 -13.75 14.20 -48.09
CA GLY A 100 -14.33 13.94 -46.77
C GLY A 100 -15.06 12.61 -46.61
N VAL A 101 -14.67 11.90 -45.56
CA VAL A 101 -15.57 11.16 -44.67
C VAL A 101 -15.20 11.59 -43.25
N LYS A 102 -16.10 12.29 -42.56
CA LYS A 102 -15.96 12.52 -41.12
C LYS A 102 -16.31 11.23 -40.41
N THR A 103 -15.32 10.42 -40.07
CA THR A 103 -15.44 9.46 -38.98
C THR A 103 -15.22 10.23 -37.69
N GLU A 104 -16.31 10.58 -37.01
CA GLU A 104 -16.22 11.03 -35.63
C GLU A 104 -15.62 9.88 -34.81
N LYS A 105 -14.40 10.08 -34.30
CA LYS A 105 -13.85 9.22 -33.25
C LYS A 105 -14.85 9.21 -32.09
N PRO A 106 -15.14 8.06 -31.46
CA PRO A 106 -15.86 8.06 -30.21
C PRO A 106 -15.17 9.03 -29.26
N LYS A 107 -15.92 9.93 -28.62
CA LYS A 107 -15.38 10.69 -27.50
C LYS A 107 -15.05 9.69 -26.41
N ASP A 108 -13.79 9.33 -26.28
CA ASP A 108 -13.29 8.66 -25.09
C ASP A 108 -13.70 9.52 -23.91
N VAL A 109 -14.58 8.98 -23.05
CA VAL A 109 -14.82 9.57 -21.74
C VAL A 109 -13.51 9.38 -20.99
N GLU A 110 -12.65 10.38 -21.04
CA GLU A 110 -11.41 10.41 -20.27
C GLU A 110 -11.83 10.43 -18.79
N VAL A 111 -11.82 9.27 -18.15
CA VAL A 111 -12.03 9.16 -16.71
C VAL A 111 -10.94 10.01 -16.06
N PRO A 112 -11.27 11.02 -15.23
CA PRO A 112 -10.26 11.86 -14.61
C PRO A 112 -9.27 11.00 -13.83
N ARG A 113 -7.98 11.12 -14.19
CA ARG A 113 -6.87 10.47 -13.46
C ARG A 113 -6.95 10.82 -11.98
N ARG A 114 -6.65 9.84 -11.11
CA ARG A 114 -6.62 10.07 -9.66
C ARG A 114 -5.34 10.83 -9.31
N ARG A 115 -5.39 11.74 -8.33
CA ARG A 115 -4.18 12.44 -7.88
C ARG A 115 -3.39 11.55 -6.93
N VAL A 116 -2.34 10.92 -7.43
CA VAL A 116 -1.47 10.00 -6.66
C VAL A 116 -0.11 10.64 -6.41
N GLY A 117 0.40 10.54 -5.18
CA GLY A 117 1.80 10.78 -4.87
C GLY A 117 2.52 9.48 -4.52
N LYS A 118 3.77 9.32 -4.95
CA LYS A 118 4.63 8.22 -4.51
C LYS A 118 5.39 8.59 -3.25
N VAL A 119 5.57 7.63 -2.36
CA VAL A 119 6.27 7.83 -1.08
C VAL A 119 7.25 6.69 -0.87
N SER A 120 8.46 7.03 -0.44
CA SER A 120 9.46 6.05 -0.01
C SER A 120 10.33 6.65 1.09
N MET A 121 11.31 5.89 1.56
CA MET A 121 12.36 6.36 2.45
C MET A 121 13.70 5.77 2.05
N PHE A 122 14.74 6.58 2.15
CA PHE A 122 16.11 6.14 1.96
C PHE A 122 17.06 7.11 2.66
N TYR A 123 17.72 6.63 3.70
CA TYR A 123 18.64 7.38 4.53
C TYR A 123 19.73 6.47 5.07
N GLY A 124 20.81 7.05 5.60
CA GLY A 124 21.98 6.31 6.08
C GLY A 124 23.05 6.13 5.00
N PRO A 125 23.86 5.04 5.07
CA PRO A 125 24.94 4.82 4.11
C PRO A 125 24.44 4.72 2.68
N GLN A 126 25.26 5.20 1.74
CA GLN A 126 24.98 5.07 0.31
C GLN A 126 24.80 3.60 -0.08
N ASN A 127 23.78 3.34 -0.88
CA ASN A 127 23.51 2.04 -1.46
C ASN A 127 23.13 2.25 -2.94
N PRO A 128 24.03 1.95 -3.89
CA PRO A 128 23.80 2.24 -5.30
C PRO A 128 22.62 1.46 -5.88
N TYR A 129 22.26 0.30 -5.32
CA TYR A 129 21.11 -0.48 -5.78
C TYR A 129 19.79 0.20 -5.41
N TYR A 130 19.66 0.68 -4.17
CA TYR A 130 18.47 1.41 -3.73
C TYR A 130 18.34 2.78 -4.41
N GLU A 131 19.44 3.51 -4.59
CA GLU A 131 19.43 4.77 -5.34
C GLU A 131 18.93 4.58 -6.77
N ARG A 132 19.42 3.56 -7.48
CA ARG A 132 18.97 3.22 -8.84
C ARG A 132 17.52 2.73 -8.88
N ALA A 133 17.12 1.91 -7.91
CA ALA A 133 15.75 1.42 -7.78
C ALA A 133 14.75 2.57 -7.56
N LEU A 134 15.05 3.49 -6.64
CA LEU A 134 14.28 4.72 -6.46
C LEU A 134 14.29 5.61 -7.70
N GLY A 135 15.41 5.67 -8.43
CA GLY A 135 15.48 6.31 -9.73
C GLY A 135 14.48 5.74 -10.75
N SER A 136 14.21 4.43 -10.73
CA SER A 136 13.17 3.83 -11.57
C SER A 136 11.77 4.31 -11.19
N HIS A 137 11.49 4.46 -9.90
CA HIS A 137 10.22 5.02 -9.39
C HIS A 137 10.08 6.50 -9.71
N GLN A 138 11.15 7.29 -9.65
CA GLN A 138 11.16 8.71 -10.02
C GLN A 138 10.81 8.89 -11.50
N ARG A 139 11.47 8.15 -12.41
CA ARG A 139 11.15 8.19 -13.85
C ARG A 139 9.71 7.81 -14.14
N HIS A 140 9.17 6.82 -13.42
CA HIS A 140 7.76 6.45 -13.51
C HIS A 140 6.83 7.55 -13.01
N ALA A 141 7.15 8.17 -11.87
CA ALA A 141 6.40 9.28 -11.31
C ALA A 141 6.37 10.47 -12.29
N GLU A 142 7.52 10.82 -12.88
CA GLU A 142 7.63 11.88 -13.90
C GLU A 142 6.75 11.58 -15.12
N ARG A 143 6.79 10.35 -15.65
CA ARG A 143 5.97 9.94 -16.80
C ARG A 143 4.47 10.16 -16.56
N TRP A 144 4.02 9.94 -15.34
CA TRP A 144 2.61 10.01 -14.97
C TRP A 144 2.22 11.26 -14.19
N ASN A 145 3.15 12.20 -14.03
CA ASN A 145 2.97 13.44 -13.28
C ASN A 145 2.53 13.19 -11.81
N TYR A 146 3.14 12.20 -11.16
CA TYR A 146 3.02 11.97 -9.72
C TYR A 146 4.14 12.71 -8.99
N PRO A 147 3.86 13.49 -7.93
CA PRO A 147 4.92 13.90 -7.01
C PRO A 147 5.52 12.66 -6.33
N MET A 148 6.81 12.69 -6.03
CA MET A 148 7.49 11.66 -5.27
C MET A 148 8.14 12.27 -4.02
N TYR A 149 7.87 11.66 -2.87
CA TYR A 149 8.36 12.09 -1.56
C TYR A 149 9.29 11.01 -1.01
N ILE A 150 10.55 11.36 -0.76
CA ILE A 150 11.54 10.44 -0.17
C ILE A 150 11.90 11.00 1.20
N LEU A 151 11.71 10.22 2.26
CA LEU A 151 12.25 10.54 3.57
C LEU A 151 13.76 10.26 3.55
N GLU A 152 14.56 11.31 3.72
CA GLU A 152 16.03 11.26 3.67
C GLU A 152 16.69 11.27 5.06
N GLU A 153 15.91 11.33 6.13
CA GLU A 153 16.40 11.39 7.50
C GLU A 153 15.61 10.44 8.43
N ASP A 154 16.29 9.89 9.42
CA ASP A 154 15.68 9.00 10.42
C ASP A 154 14.88 9.84 11.44
N ILE A 155 13.54 9.71 11.43
CA ILE A 155 12.63 10.50 12.28
C ILE A 155 11.99 9.68 13.40
N SER A 156 12.12 8.36 13.35
CA SER A 156 11.55 7.40 14.28
C SER A 156 12.46 6.18 14.41
N VAL A 157 12.16 5.25 15.32
CA VAL A 157 13.02 4.08 15.51
C VAL A 157 12.67 3.00 14.47
N GLY A 158 13.59 2.73 13.54
CA GLY A 158 13.51 1.59 12.62
C GLY A 158 12.23 1.58 11.77
N TYR A 159 11.48 0.47 11.83
CA TYR A 159 10.26 0.23 11.04
C TYR A 159 9.16 1.28 11.26
N TRP A 160 9.19 2.04 12.35
CA TRP A 160 8.21 3.07 12.64
C TRP A 160 8.35 4.33 11.77
N ASN A 161 9.42 4.47 10.96
CA ASN A 161 9.56 5.60 10.02
C ASN A 161 8.48 5.61 8.94
N LYS A 162 8.13 4.44 8.39
CA LYS A 162 7.06 4.29 7.39
C LYS A 162 5.73 4.91 7.85
N PRO A 163 5.09 4.41 8.93
CA PRO A 163 3.81 4.96 9.39
C PRO A 163 3.94 6.41 9.88
N SER A 164 5.07 6.80 10.47
CA SER A 164 5.29 8.18 10.93
C SER A 164 5.33 9.17 9.77
N TYR A 165 6.07 8.83 8.71
CA TYR A 165 6.22 9.70 7.56
C TYR A 165 4.94 9.80 6.74
N VAL A 166 4.29 8.66 6.48
CA VAL A 166 2.99 8.64 5.79
C VAL A 166 1.96 9.45 6.57
N LEU A 167 1.90 9.31 7.90
CA LEU A 167 1.00 10.11 8.73
C LEU A 167 1.26 11.62 8.56
N SER A 168 2.53 12.03 8.53
CA SER A 168 2.89 13.44 8.32
C SER A 168 2.41 13.96 6.96
N LEU A 169 2.52 13.15 5.90
CA LEU A 169 2.11 13.53 4.55
C LEU A 169 0.59 13.58 4.43
N VAL A 170 -0.12 12.60 4.98
CA VAL A 170 -1.60 12.60 5.00
C VAL A 170 -2.13 13.85 5.70
N ILE A 171 -1.55 14.24 6.85
CA ILE A 171 -1.95 15.46 7.57
C ILE A 171 -1.68 16.72 6.71
N GLN A 172 -0.53 16.79 6.05
CA GLN A 172 -0.19 17.93 5.17
C GLN A 172 -1.16 18.02 3.98
N GLU A 173 -1.49 16.92 3.33
CA GLU A 173 -2.45 16.88 2.22
C GLU A 173 -3.89 17.22 2.69
N LEU A 174 -4.30 16.76 3.87
CA LEU A 174 -5.58 17.11 4.48
C LEU A 174 -5.70 18.61 4.83
N ALA A 175 -4.57 19.30 5.03
CA ALA A 175 -4.55 20.75 5.26
C ALA A 175 -4.73 21.58 3.98
N LYS A 176 -4.59 20.97 2.80
CA LYS A 176 -4.83 21.63 1.50
C LYS A 176 -6.32 21.70 1.16
N VAL A 177 -6.67 22.62 0.26
CA VAL A 177 -7.99 22.65 -0.37
C VAL A 177 -8.21 21.39 -1.24
N PRO A 178 -9.46 20.88 -1.38
CA PRO A 178 -9.73 19.62 -2.06
C PRO A 178 -9.17 19.51 -3.49
N GLU A 179 -9.09 20.62 -4.21
CA GLU A 179 -8.65 20.69 -5.61
C GLU A 179 -7.13 20.51 -5.76
N GLU A 180 -6.35 20.88 -4.74
CA GLU A 180 -4.88 20.77 -4.71
C GLU A 180 -4.39 19.52 -3.95
N ARG A 181 -5.29 18.88 -3.21
CA ARG A 181 -5.01 17.72 -2.36
C ARG A 181 -4.78 16.47 -3.19
N LEU A 182 -3.73 15.72 -2.89
CA LEU A 182 -3.57 14.34 -3.37
C LEU A 182 -4.69 13.45 -2.83
N GLU A 183 -5.20 12.55 -3.66
CA GLU A 183 -6.22 11.60 -3.24
C GLU A 183 -5.60 10.35 -2.61
N TRP A 184 -4.46 9.91 -3.13
CA TRP A 184 -3.79 8.69 -2.66
C TRP A 184 -2.28 8.88 -2.57
N LEU A 185 -1.68 8.20 -1.59
CA LEU A 185 -0.23 8.04 -1.47
C LEU A 185 0.10 6.56 -1.73
N MET A 186 0.96 6.30 -2.70
CA MET A 186 1.52 4.97 -2.96
C MET A 186 2.86 4.85 -2.25
N TRP A 187 2.90 4.12 -1.14
CA TRP A 187 4.15 3.72 -0.50
C TRP A 187 4.86 2.66 -1.34
N VAL A 188 6.18 2.80 -1.50
CA VAL A 188 7.05 1.80 -2.10
C VAL A 188 8.32 1.61 -1.27
N ASP A 189 8.64 0.36 -0.90
CA ASP A 189 9.93 0.02 -0.29
C ASP A 189 11.08 0.21 -1.31
N ALA A 190 12.26 0.60 -0.81
CA ALA A 190 13.41 0.96 -1.64
C ALA A 190 14.01 -0.24 -2.40
N ASP A 191 13.70 -1.46 -1.97
CA ASP A 191 14.02 -2.72 -2.66
C ASP A 191 12.91 -3.11 -3.66
N SER A 192 12.34 -2.16 -4.39
CA SER A 192 11.42 -2.40 -5.50
C SER A 192 11.79 -1.60 -6.74
N ILE A 193 11.62 -2.18 -7.92
CA ILE A 193 12.02 -1.60 -9.21
C ILE A 193 10.82 -1.56 -10.16
N ILE A 194 10.58 -0.42 -10.81
CA ILE A 194 9.62 -0.33 -11.91
C ILE A 194 10.21 -0.97 -13.16
N ILE A 195 9.54 -2.02 -13.67
CA ILE A 195 9.98 -2.77 -14.86
C ILE A 195 9.11 -2.47 -16.09
N ASN A 196 7.86 -2.06 -15.90
CA ASN A 196 7.01 -1.55 -16.97
C ASN A 196 6.51 -0.14 -16.62
N PRO A 197 7.20 0.92 -17.09
CA PRO A 197 6.80 2.28 -16.76
C PRO A 197 5.48 2.72 -17.42
N ALA A 198 4.95 1.95 -18.37
CA ALA A 198 3.69 2.24 -19.06
C ALA A 198 2.42 1.89 -18.26
N ILE A 199 2.55 1.38 -17.03
CA ILE A 199 1.40 1.07 -16.16
C ILE A 199 1.25 2.19 -15.13
N PRO A 200 0.18 3.01 -15.18
CA PRO A 200 0.00 4.08 -14.21
C PRO A 200 -0.47 3.50 -12.87
N ALA A 201 -0.01 4.08 -11.76
CA ALA A 201 -0.35 3.60 -10.42
C ALA A 201 -1.85 3.70 -10.08
N ASP A 202 -2.55 4.68 -10.67
CA ASP A 202 -3.96 4.93 -10.37
C ASP A 202 -4.94 3.91 -10.97
N ILE A 203 -4.50 3.03 -11.88
CA ILE A 203 -5.35 1.97 -12.44
C ILE A 203 -5.79 0.95 -11.38
N PHE A 204 -4.99 0.78 -10.33
CA PHE A 204 -5.24 -0.19 -9.27
C PHE A 204 -6.18 0.36 -8.18
N LEU A 205 -6.50 1.65 -8.21
CA LEU A 205 -7.27 2.29 -7.14
C LEU A 205 -8.77 1.98 -7.24
N PRO A 206 -9.48 1.98 -6.10
CA PRO A 206 -10.93 1.81 -6.09
C PRO A 206 -11.62 2.93 -6.89
N PRO A 207 -12.68 2.61 -7.64
CA PRO A 207 -13.57 3.61 -8.21
C PRO A 207 -14.12 4.58 -7.15
N ALA A 208 -14.43 5.81 -7.56
CA ALA A 208 -14.77 6.91 -6.65
C ALA A 208 -15.99 6.64 -5.75
N ASP A 209 -16.90 5.75 -6.16
CA ASP A 209 -18.09 5.40 -5.40
C ASP A 209 -17.86 4.27 -4.36
N LEU A 210 -16.68 3.66 -4.33
CA LEU A 210 -16.18 2.85 -3.21
C LEU A 210 -15.41 3.73 -2.21
N SER A 211 -16.01 4.87 -1.84
CA SER A 211 -15.39 5.91 -1.01
C SER A 211 -15.03 5.46 0.41
N GLU A 212 -15.57 4.33 0.87
CA GLU A 212 -15.22 3.73 2.15
C GLU A 212 -13.85 3.05 2.17
N ILE A 213 -13.26 2.79 1.00
CA ILE A 213 -11.95 2.15 0.92
C ILE A 213 -10.87 3.21 1.09
N HIS A 214 -9.99 2.96 2.06
CA HIS A 214 -8.95 3.89 2.49
C HIS A 214 -7.54 3.28 2.48
N PHE A 215 -7.45 1.96 2.37
CA PHE A 215 -6.18 1.23 2.34
C PHE A 215 -6.25 0.11 1.31
N VAL A 216 -5.30 0.08 0.38
CA VAL A 216 -5.19 -0.99 -0.62
C VAL A 216 -3.81 -1.59 -0.53
N SER A 217 -3.74 -2.90 -0.35
CA SER A 217 -2.46 -3.61 -0.27
C SER A 217 -2.56 -5.01 -0.89
N SER A 218 -1.53 -5.83 -0.72
CA SER A 218 -1.46 -7.23 -1.08
C SER A 218 -1.19 -8.10 0.14
N LYS A 219 -1.42 -9.41 0.02
CA LYS A 219 -0.99 -10.41 1.02
C LYS A 219 0.21 -11.23 0.54
N ASP A 220 1.02 -11.66 1.49
CA ASP A 220 1.99 -12.74 1.32
C ASP A 220 1.75 -13.86 2.32
N GLN A 221 2.70 -14.81 2.44
CA GLN A 221 2.61 -15.94 3.36
C GLN A 221 2.44 -15.56 4.84
N ASN A 222 2.73 -14.31 5.21
CA ASN A 222 2.62 -13.76 6.56
C ASN A 222 1.37 -12.87 6.75
N GLY A 223 0.48 -12.82 5.77
CA GLY A 223 -0.71 -11.96 5.80
C GLY A 223 -0.47 -10.61 5.12
N LEU A 224 -0.87 -9.50 5.76
CA LEU A 224 -0.68 -8.15 5.21
C LEU A 224 0.79 -7.93 4.86
N ASN A 225 1.08 -7.55 3.61
CA ASN A 225 2.36 -7.00 3.22
C ASN A 225 2.28 -5.47 3.11
N THR A 226 3.31 -4.75 3.53
CA THR A 226 3.34 -3.27 3.49
C THR A 226 4.46 -2.70 2.63
N GLY A 227 5.06 -3.52 1.77
CA GLY A 227 6.12 -3.09 0.87
C GLY A 227 5.62 -2.20 -0.27
N ILE A 228 4.43 -2.50 -0.80
CA ILE A 228 3.73 -1.63 -1.76
C ILE A 228 2.28 -1.46 -1.31
N VAL A 229 1.88 -0.24 -0.98
CA VAL A 229 0.58 0.06 -0.36
C VAL A 229 0.03 1.38 -0.87
N PHE A 230 -1.29 1.48 -1.04
CA PHE A 230 -1.97 2.75 -1.26
C PHE A 230 -2.72 3.21 -0.01
N PHE A 231 -2.42 4.43 0.43
CA PHE A 231 -3.09 5.13 1.52
C PHE A 231 -3.98 6.23 0.97
N HIS A 232 -5.28 6.20 1.25
CA HIS A 232 -6.18 7.29 0.91
C HIS A 232 -5.88 8.48 1.82
N VAL A 233 -5.79 9.67 1.26
CA VAL A 233 -5.70 10.92 2.04
C VAL A 233 -7.06 11.20 2.68
N HIS A 234 -7.25 10.65 3.87
CA HIS A 234 -8.52 10.71 4.61
C HIS A 234 -8.27 10.67 6.12
N SER A 235 -9.21 11.21 6.92
CA SER A 235 -9.12 11.19 8.39
C SER A 235 -9.14 9.76 8.96
N TRP A 236 -9.73 8.82 8.23
CA TRP A 236 -9.66 7.39 8.54
C TRP A 236 -8.20 6.91 8.61
N THR A 237 -7.38 7.29 7.63
CA THR A 237 -5.97 6.89 7.54
C THR A 237 -5.15 7.50 8.67
N VAL A 238 -5.43 8.75 9.04
CA VAL A 238 -4.83 9.39 10.22
C VAL A 238 -5.09 8.56 11.47
N SER A 239 -6.35 8.16 11.67
CA SER A 239 -6.75 7.41 12.87
C SER A 239 -6.12 6.03 12.93
N MET A 240 -6.12 5.32 11.79
CA MET A 240 -5.49 4.02 11.64
C MET A 240 -3.98 4.07 11.96
N LEU A 241 -3.25 5.04 11.37
CA LEU A 241 -1.81 5.18 11.58
C LEU A 241 -1.47 5.61 13.01
N VAL A 242 -2.28 6.48 13.63
CA VAL A 242 -2.11 6.85 15.04
C VAL A 242 -2.29 5.63 15.95
N GLU A 243 -3.30 4.80 15.69
CA GLU A 243 -3.46 3.55 16.44
C GLU A 243 -2.30 2.58 16.20
N ALA A 244 -1.77 2.48 14.97
CA ALA A 244 -0.64 1.61 14.64
C ALA A 244 0.62 2.02 15.38
N LEU A 245 0.94 3.31 15.38
CA LEU A 245 2.06 3.87 16.14
C LEU A 245 1.89 3.70 17.66
N ALA A 246 0.65 3.74 18.15
CA ALA A 246 0.35 3.56 19.57
C ALA A 246 0.25 2.08 19.99
N PHE A 247 0.17 1.14 19.06
CA PHE A 247 0.03 -0.30 19.33
C PHE A 247 1.02 -0.82 20.39
N PRO A 248 2.35 -0.60 20.27
CA PRO A 248 3.30 -1.10 21.26
C PRO A 248 3.11 -0.48 22.66
N LEU A 249 2.44 0.67 22.77
CA LEU A 249 2.15 1.30 24.07
C LEU A 249 0.99 0.62 24.79
N TYR A 250 0.02 0.09 24.03
CA TYR A 250 -1.15 -0.60 24.59
C TYR A 250 -0.92 -2.11 24.74
N PHE A 251 -0.04 -2.68 23.93
CA PHE A 251 0.27 -4.11 23.91
C PHE A 251 1.78 -4.34 24.05
N PRO A 252 2.40 -3.93 25.18
CA PRO A 252 3.86 -3.99 25.35
C PRO A 252 4.41 -5.43 25.36
N ASP A 253 3.57 -6.42 25.68
CA ASP A 253 3.94 -7.84 25.73
C ASP A 253 3.70 -8.58 24.40
N TYR A 254 3.14 -7.90 23.39
CA TYR A 254 2.87 -8.50 22.09
C TYR A 254 4.15 -8.48 21.25
N ASP A 255 4.62 -9.67 20.86
CA ASP A 255 5.79 -9.80 19.99
C ASP A 255 5.42 -9.44 18.54
N LEU A 256 5.82 -8.24 18.13
CA LEU A 256 5.61 -7.73 16.78
C LEU A 256 6.63 -8.27 15.77
N GLY A 257 7.64 -9.03 16.20
CA GLY A 257 8.66 -9.58 15.33
C GLY A 257 9.48 -8.53 14.59
N PHE A 258 10.03 -8.92 13.44
CA PHE A 258 10.94 -8.09 12.65
C PHE A 258 10.23 -6.91 11.98
N SER A 259 9.13 -7.16 11.26
CA SER A 259 8.34 -6.12 10.57
C SER A 259 7.27 -5.54 11.48
N ALA A 260 7.71 -4.87 12.55
CA ALA A 260 6.83 -4.50 13.65
C ALA A 260 5.70 -3.53 13.25
N ASP A 261 5.96 -2.61 12.32
CA ASP A 261 4.96 -1.69 11.77
C ASP A 261 3.87 -2.44 11.00
N GLN A 262 4.26 -3.40 10.16
CA GLN A 262 3.35 -4.25 9.40
C GLN A 262 2.46 -5.08 10.32
N GLN A 263 3.02 -5.71 11.34
CA GLN A 263 2.24 -6.52 12.28
C GLN A 263 1.27 -5.67 13.13
N ALA A 264 1.70 -4.49 13.56
CA ALA A 264 0.83 -3.54 14.26
C ALA A 264 -0.33 -3.08 13.37
N MET A 265 -0.05 -2.73 12.11
CA MET A 265 -1.09 -2.39 11.13
C MET A 265 -2.04 -3.57 10.90
N ALA A 266 -1.52 -4.78 10.68
CA ALA A 266 -2.33 -5.98 10.46
C ALA A 266 -3.30 -6.23 11.62
N GLY A 267 -2.81 -6.15 12.87
CA GLY A 267 -3.64 -6.31 14.07
C GLY A 267 -4.76 -5.29 14.15
N ILE A 268 -4.50 -4.03 13.80
CA ILE A 268 -5.52 -2.96 13.83
C ILE A 268 -6.57 -3.14 12.73
N MET A 269 -6.14 -3.60 11.55
CA MET A 269 -7.05 -3.85 10.42
C MET A 269 -8.05 -4.98 10.70
N THR A 270 -7.88 -5.77 11.76
CA THR A 270 -8.89 -6.77 12.19
C THR A 270 -10.09 -6.18 12.93
N LYS A 271 -10.01 -4.92 13.41
CA LYS A 271 -11.06 -4.31 14.24
C LYS A 271 -12.31 -4.01 13.40
N THR A 272 -13.47 -4.45 13.89
CA THR A 272 -14.79 -4.28 13.24
C THR A 272 -15.78 -3.42 14.03
N THR A 273 -15.43 -3.02 15.25
CA THR A 273 -16.35 -2.30 16.17
C THR A 273 -15.65 -1.24 17.02
N VAL A 274 -14.33 -1.07 16.86
CA VAL A 274 -13.50 -0.18 17.69
C VAL A 274 -12.69 0.74 16.79
N GLY A 275 -12.84 2.05 16.97
CA GLY A 275 -12.20 3.12 16.21
C GLY A 275 -12.92 4.46 16.46
N PRO A 276 -12.49 5.58 15.87
CA PRO A 276 -13.06 6.91 16.15
C PRO A 276 -14.57 7.02 15.88
N ASP A 277 -15.10 6.22 14.97
CA ASP A 277 -16.53 6.19 14.60
C ASP A 277 -17.24 4.90 15.08
N GLY A 278 -16.56 4.04 15.83
CA GLY A 278 -17.09 2.77 16.33
C GLY A 278 -17.25 1.66 15.29
N LYS A 279 -16.70 1.81 14.07
CA LYS A 279 -16.80 0.79 13.00
C LYS A 279 -15.51 0.01 12.76
N GLY A 280 -14.41 0.45 13.37
CA GLY A 280 -13.09 -0.12 13.13
C GLY A 280 -12.57 0.11 11.72
N TYR A 281 -11.63 -0.74 11.31
CA TYR A 281 -10.80 -0.53 10.12
C TYR A 281 -10.98 -1.64 9.07
N ALA A 282 -11.52 -2.80 9.45
CA ALA A 282 -11.57 -3.96 8.57
C ALA A 282 -12.29 -3.70 7.24
N ASP A 283 -13.39 -2.94 7.25
CA ASP A 283 -14.17 -2.64 6.04
C ASP A 283 -13.56 -1.52 5.18
N GLY A 284 -12.53 -0.83 5.66
CA GLY A 284 -11.84 0.25 4.94
C GLY A 284 -10.63 -0.23 4.13
N MET A 285 -10.36 -1.53 4.14
CA MET A 285 -9.18 -2.13 3.52
C MET A 285 -9.55 -3.17 2.46
N VAL A 286 -8.77 -3.25 1.39
CA VAL A 286 -8.90 -4.27 0.34
C VAL A 286 -7.54 -4.85 -0.02
N TYR A 287 -7.49 -6.16 -0.22
CA TYR A 287 -6.36 -6.85 -0.83
C TYR A 287 -6.53 -6.99 -2.34
N LEU A 288 -5.52 -6.55 -3.10
CA LEU A 288 -5.36 -6.84 -4.51
C LEU A 288 -4.49 -8.10 -4.70
N PRO A 289 -4.62 -8.79 -5.85
CA PRO A 289 -3.69 -9.84 -6.23
C PRO A 289 -2.25 -9.32 -6.18
N ARG A 290 -1.41 -9.97 -5.37
CA ARG A 290 -0.04 -9.53 -5.14
C ARG A 290 0.78 -9.29 -6.42
N PRO A 291 0.71 -10.15 -7.47
CA PRO A 291 1.44 -9.92 -8.73
C PRO A 291 1.02 -8.68 -9.53
N TRP A 292 0.00 -7.92 -9.10
CA TRP A 292 -0.40 -6.69 -9.78
C TRP A 292 0.39 -5.48 -9.30
N ILE A 293 0.57 -5.39 -7.98
CA ILE A 293 1.12 -4.20 -7.32
C ILE A 293 2.42 -4.49 -6.56
N ASN A 294 2.72 -5.76 -6.29
CA ASN A 294 3.76 -6.16 -5.36
C ASN A 294 4.37 -7.52 -5.75
N THR A 295 4.74 -7.65 -7.02
CA THR A 295 5.23 -8.90 -7.61
C THR A 295 6.62 -9.25 -7.12
N TYR A 296 6.81 -10.48 -6.64
CA TYR A 296 8.07 -10.85 -5.99
C TYR A 296 9.11 -11.37 -6.98
N GLU A 297 10.36 -11.01 -6.71
CA GLU A 297 11.51 -11.83 -7.08
C GLU A 297 11.78 -12.84 -5.96
N TRP A 298 11.73 -14.13 -6.29
CA TRP A 298 12.20 -15.21 -5.44
C TRP A 298 13.66 -15.55 -5.76
N HIS A 299 14.36 -16.26 -4.86
CA HIS A 299 15.74 -16.73 -5.09
C HIS A 299 15.95 -17.46 -6.42
N HIS A 300 14.90 -18.03 -7.02
CA HIS A 300 15.02 -18.84 -8.24
C HIS A 300 14.19 -18.34 -9.42
N ALA A 301 13.29 -17.38 -9.21
CA ALA A 301 12.38 -16.93 -10.27
C ALA A 301 11.70 -15.62 -9.93
N TYR A 302 11.44 -14.84 -10.97
CA TYR A 302 10.42 -13.81 -10.94
C TYR A 302 9.04 -14.45 -10.97
N GLU A 303 8.15 -14.04 -10.06
CA GLU A 303 6.77 -14.53 -10.00
C GLU A 303 5.93 -14.05 -11.19
N GLY A 304 6.20 -12.84 -11.65
CA GLY A 304 5.38 -12.19 -12.65
C GLY A 304 5.71 -12.59 -14.08
N LYS A 305 5.26 -11.75 -14.99
CA LYS A 305 5.48 -11.87 -16.42
C LYS A 305 5.78 -10.51 -17.04
N LYS A 306 6.24 -10.54 -18.29
CA LYS A 306 6.42 -9.33 -19.08
C LYS A 306 5.11 -8.54 -19.15
N GLY A 307 5.20 -7.23 -18.93
CA GLY A 307 4.07 -6.31 -18.87
C GLY A 307 3.60 -5.98 -17.46
N ASP A 308 4.03 -6.73 -16.42
CA ASP A 308 3.73 -6.40 -15.03
C ASP A 308 4.46 -5.11 -14.60
N MET A 309 3.90 -4.37 -13.64
CA MET A 309 4.36 -3.01 -13.30
C MET A 309 5.76 -2.99 -12.66
N LEU A 310 6.01 -3.84 -11.68
CA LEU A 310 7.21 -3.76 -10.84
C LEU A 310 7.66 -5.14 -10.35
N VAL A 311 8.87 -5.18 -9.81
CA VAL A 311 9.42 -6.30 -9.04
C VAL A 311 9.85 -5.82 -7.66
N HIS A 312 9.58 -6.60 -6.62
CA HIS A 312 9.93 -6.35 -5.23
C HIS A 312 10.81 -7.49 -4.71
N PHE A 313 11.82 -7.16 -3.90
CA PHE A 313 12.84 -8.12 -3.42
C PHE A 313 12.78 -8.36 -1.89
N PRO A 314 11.62 -8.74 -1.32
CA PRO A 314 11.49 -8.92 0.12
C PRO A 314 12.16 -10.21 0.58
N GLY A 315 12.86 -10.14 1.72
CA GLY A 315 13.37 -11.34 2.40
C GLY A 315 14.44 -12.13 1.65
N LEU A 316 15.12 -11.54 0.66
CA LEU A 316 16.26 -12.17 -0.03
C LEU A 316 17.61 -11.96 0.67
N GLU A 317 17.63 -11.24 1.80
CA GLU A 317 18.85 -10.85 2.52
C GLU A 317 19.98 -10.37 1.57
N GLU A 318 21.14 -11.04 1.57
CA GLU A 318 22.29 -10.71 0.73
C GLU A 318 22.15 -11.20 -0.72
N ASP A 319 21.30 -12.20 -0.97
CA ASP A 319 20.98 -12.64 -2.34
C ASP A 319 20.23 -11.55 -3.10
N ARG A 320 19.68 -10.54 -2.42
CA ARG A 320 18.99 -9.40 -3.03
C ARG A 320 19.84 -8.69 -4.09
N TRP A 321 21.12 -8.44 -3.81
CA TRP A 321 21.95 -7.55 -4.62
C TRP A 321 22.15 -8.01 -6.07
N PRO A 322 22.58 -9.25 -6.35
CA PRO A 322 22.70 -9.72 -7.73
C PRO A 322 21.36 -9.75 -8.48
N HIS A 323 20.25 -10.01 -7.78
CA HIS A 323 18.92 -9.97 -8.38
C HIS A 323 18.52 -8.54 -8.75
N MET A 324 18.70 -7.58 -7.84
CA MET A 324 18.46 -6.16 -8.13
C MET A 324 19.35 -5.67 -9.27
N GLU A 325 20.64 -6.01 -9.28
CA GLU A 325 21.58 -5.62 -10.32
C GLU A 325 21.10 -6.04 -11.71
N LYS A 326 20.72 -7.32 -11.86
CA LYS A 326 20.18 -7.86 -13.10
C LYS A 326 18.95 -7.10 -13.59
N TRP A 327 18.00 -6.81 -12.71
CA TRP A 327 16.79 -6.08 -13.06
C TRP A 327 17.08 -4.61 -13.41
N LEU A 328 17.97 -3.96 -12.66
CA LEU A 328 18.41 -2.59 -12.94
C LEU A 328 19.10 -2.50 -14.30
N GLU A 329 19.97 -3.46 -14.63
CA GLU A 329 20.61 -3.54 -15.96
C GLU A 329 19.57 -3.64 -17.07
N ILE A 330 18.56 -4.51 -16.93
CA ILE A 330 17.46 -4.63 -17.90
C ILE A 330 16.74 -3.30 -18.10
N VAL A 331 16.27 -2.67 -17.02
CA VAL A 331 15.44 -1.45 -17.13
C VAL A 331 16.23 -0.21 -17.53
N GLU A 332 17.55 -0.20 -17.35
CA GLU A 332 18.42 0.92 -17.73
C GLU A 332 19.00 0.77 -19.15
N THR A 333 19.26 -0.46 -19.61
CA THR A 333 19.88 -0.72 -20.91
C THR A 333 18.88 -1.13 -21.99
N THR A 334 17.84 -1.88 -21.63
CA THR A 334 16.79 -2.36 -22.54
C THR A 334 15.38 -2.02 -22.03
N PRO A 335 15.06 -0.75 -21.69
CA PRO A 335 13.78 -0.38 -21.07
C PRO A 335 12.54 -0.83 -21.86
N LEU A 336 12.63 -0.87 -23.18
CA LEU A 336 11.53 -1.30 -24.07
C LEU A 336 11.32 -2.83 -24.09
N GLU A 337 12.23 -3.61 -23.53
CA GLU A 337 12.13 -5.06 -23.49
C GLU A 337 11.00 -5.53 -22.58
N TRP A 338 10.78 -4.83 -21.47
CA TRP A 338 9.73 -5.15 -20.49
C TRP A 338 8.53 -4.21 -20.54
N GLU A 339 8.68 -3.05 -21.20
CA GLU A 339 7.57 -2.12 -21.41
C GLU A 339 6.51 -2.73 -22.35
N VAL A 340 5.30 -2.88 -21.83
CA VAL A 340 4.10 -3.20 -22.60
C VAL A 340 3.09 -2.08 -22.39
N PRO A 341 2.62 -1.40 -23.44
CA PRO A 341 1.63 -0.34 -23.32
C PRO A 341 0.40 -0.79 -22.53
N LEU A 342 -0.15 0.08 -21.68
CA LEU A 342 -1.28 -0.26 -20.81
C LEU A 342 -2.44 -0.97 -21.53
N HIS A 343 -2.83 -0.48 -22.71
CA HIS A 343 -3.95 -1.02 -23.49
C HIS A 343 -3.67 -2.41 -24.10
N GLU A 344 -2.41 -2.85 -24.14
CA GLU A 344 -2.00 -4.18 -24.56
C GLU A 344 -1.83 -5.14 -23.37
N THR A 345 -1.87 -4.62 -22.14
CA THR A 345 -1.88 -5.44 -20.92
C THR A 345 -3.28 -5.88 -20.53
N ALA A 346 -3.37 -6.86 -19.63
CA ALA A 346 -4.65 -7.29 -19.05
C ALA A 346 -5.18 -6.34 -17.96
N TYR A 347 -4.37 -5.39 -17.45
CA TYR A 347 -4.76 -4.56 -16.30
C TYR A 347 -6.08 -3.78 -16.48
N PRO A 348 -6.40 -3.17 -17.65
CA PRO A 348 -7.67 -2.46 -17.83
C PRO A 348 -8.91 -3.32 -17.61
N ASP A 349 -8.86 -4.59 -18.00
CA ASP A 349 -9.98 -5.52 -17.82
C ASP A 349 -9.96 -6.14 -16.43
N LEU A 350 -8.79 -6.56 -15.96
CA LEU A 350 -8.59 -7.17 -14.65
C LEU A 350 -9.02 -6.25 -13.50
N THR A 351 -8.60 -4.99 -13.52
CA THR A 351 -8.93 -4.01 -12.46
C THR A 351 -10.40 -3.64 -12.48
N ARG A 352 -10.99 -3.46 -13.67
CA ARG A 352 -12.43 -3.20 -13.83
C ARG A 352 -13.26 -4.36 -13.28
N GLU A 353 -12.96 -5.58 -13.72
CA GLU A 353 -13.69 -6.78 -13.30
C GLU A 353 -13.56 -7.01 -11.79
N PHE A 354 -12.36 -6.82 -11.23
CA PHE A 354 -12.12 -6.91 -9.79
C PHE A 354 -13.01 -5.95 -9.01
N TRP A 355 -13.00 -4.66 -9.36
CA TRP A 355 -13.77 -3.65 -8.64
C TRP A 355 -15.28 -3.79 -8.84
N ASP A 356 -15.72 -4.26 -10.01
CA ASP A 356 -17.13 -4.57 -10.26
C ASP A 356 -17.61 -5.76 -9.41
N LYS A 357 -16.83 -6.85 -9.32
CA LYS A 357 -17.13 -7.99 -8.45
C LYS A 357 -17.15 -7.58 -6.97
N PHE A 358 -16.13 -6.84 -6.53
CA PHE A 358 -16.07 -6.31 -5.17
C PHE A 358 -17.30 -5.47 -4.84
N ARG A 359 -17.66 -4.54 -5.73
CA ARG A 359 -18.83 -3.68 -5.59
C ARG A 359 -20.12 -4.47 -5.43
N VAL A 360 -20.36 -5.45 -6.31
CA VAL A 360 -21.57 -6.28 -6.27
C VAL A 360 -21.66 -7.05 -4.95
N ALA A 361 -20.56 -7.68 -4.52
CA ALA A 361 -20.49 -8.39 -3.25
C ALA A 361 -20.74 -7.45 -2.05
N ARG A 362 -20.08 -6.29 -2.03
CA ARG A 362 -20.23 -5.23 -1.02
C ARG A 362 -21.66 -4.71 -0.91
N ASP A 363 -22.29 -4.42 -2.05
CA ASP A 363 -23.66 -3.93 -2.12
C ASP A 363 -24.68 -4.98 -1.65
N LEU A 364 -24.47 -6.25 -2.03
CA LEU A 364 -25.30 -7.35 -1.57
C LEU A 364 -25.19 -7.52 -0.04
N ALA A 365 -23.98 -7.52 0.51
CA ALA A 365 -23.76 -7.65 1.95
C ALA A 365 -24.45 -6.51 2.72
N ARG A 366 -24.25 -5.26 2.29
CA ARG A 366 -24.90 -4.08 2.89
C ARG A 366 -26.42 -4.17 2.82
N LYS A 367 -26.96 -4.59 1.68
CA LYS A 367 -28.41 -4.74 1.52
C LYS A 367 -28.97 -5.75 2.52
N VAL A 368 -28.35 -6.92 2.62
CA VAL A 368 -28.82 -7.96 3.55
C VAL A 368 -28.67 -7.52 5.01
N GLU A 369 -27.59 -6.86 5.39
CA GLU A 369 -27.41 -6.32 6.74
C GLU A 369 -28.49 -5.29 7.10
N ASN A 370 -28.81 -4.38 6.17
CA ASN A 370 -29.89 -3.41 6.35
C ASN A 370 -31.24 -4.13 6.51
N ASP A 371 -31.52 -5.11 5.66
CA ASP A 371 -32.75 -5.91 5.74
C ASP A 371 -32.83 -6.64 7.10
N LEU A 372 -31.73 -7.26 7.56
CA LEU A 372 -31.62 -7.93 8.86
C LEU A 372 -31.83 -6.98 10.04
N SER A 373 -31.28 -5.77 9.98
CA SER A 373 -31.46 -4.76 11.03
C SER A 373 -32.91 -4.30 11.19
N SER A 374 -33.71 -4.44 10.12
CA SER A 374 -35.13 -4.06 10.06
C SER A 374 -36.09 -5.25 10.22
N ALA A 375 -35.57 -6.47 10.40
CA ALA A 375 -36.36 -7.68 10.43
C ALA A 375 -37.27 -7.74 11.68
N LYS A 376 -38.48 -8.29 11.52
CA LYS A 376 -39.38 -8.54 12.65
C LYS A 376 -38.82 -9.64 13.55
N PRO A 377 -39.09 -9.64 14.87
CA PRO A 377 -38.54 -10.61 15.82
C PRO A 377 -38.74 -12.09 15.45
N ASP A 378 -39.85 -12.41 14.78
CA ASP A 378 -40.20 -13.79 14.41
C ASP A 378 -39.65 -14.24 13.06
N THR A 379 -38.88 -13.38 12.36
CA THR A 379 -38.32 -13.70 11.05
C THR A 379 -37.12 -14.63 11.23
N PRO A 380 -37.06 -15.80 10.56
CA PRO A 380 -35.83 -16.57 10.49
C PRO A 380 -34.72 -15.74 9.82
N VAL A 381 -33.61 -15.55 10.53
CA VAL A 381 -32.49 -14.70 10.08
C VAL A 381 -31.13 -15.39 10.16
N ALA A 382 -31.02 -16.52 10.86
CA ALA A 382 -29.74 -17.15 11.17
C ALA A 382 -28.91 -17.49 9.92
N ALA A 383 -29.54 -18.07 8.89
CA ALA A 383 -28.86 -18.44 7.65
C ALA A 383 -28.33 -17.21 6.88
N ARG A 384 -29.13 -16.14 6.80
CA ARG A 384 -28.71 -14.87 6.19
C ARG A 384 -27.62 -14.17 7.01
N GLN A 385 -27.70 -14.21 8.33
CA GLN A 385 -26.69 -13.65 9.24
C GLN A 385 -25.33 -14.34 9.07
N GLU A 386 -25.32 -15.68 9.05
CA GLU A 386 -24.11 -16.46 8.84
C GLU A 386 -23.52 -16.21 7.44
N ALA A 387 -24.36 -16.27 6.41
CA ALA A 387 -23.90 -16.08 5.04
C ALA A 387 -23.39 -14.65 4.78
N VAL A 388 -24.01 -13.62 5.36
CA VAL A 388 -23.54 -12.24 5.20
C VAL A 388 -22.24 -12.00 5.98
N ALA A 389 -22.09 -12.61 7.16
CA ALA A 389 -20.83 -12.56 7.90
C ALA A 389 -19.69 -13.23 7.12
N ALA A 390 -19.95 -14.38 6.49
CA ALA A 390 -18.97 -15.06 5.63
C ALA A 390 -18.60 -14.25 4.38
N LEU A 391 -19.57 -13.56 3.75
CA LEU A 391 -19.29 -12.65 2.64
C LEU A 391 -18.47 -11.43 3.09
N ARG A 392 -18.74 -10.88 4.27
CA ARG A 392 -17.94 -9.79 4.85
C ARG A 392 -16.52 -10.21 5.13
N ASP A 393 -16.33 -11.40 5.68
CA ASP A 393 -15.01 -11.97 5.90
C ASP A 393 -14.24 -12.14 4.57
N ALA A 394 -14.90 -12.68 3.54
CA ALA A 394 -14.29 -12.79 2.21
C ALA A 394 -13.94 -11.44 1.58
N LEU A 395 -14.78 -10.42 1.71
CA LEU A 395 -14.45 -9.06 1.25
C LEU A 395 -13.21 -8.49 1.96
N ARG A 396 -13.00 -8.82 3.23
CA ARG A 396 -11.88 -8.32 4.05
C ARG A 396 -10.59 -9.09 3.82
N GLN A 397 -10.70 -10.41 3.69
CA GLN A 397 -9.54 -11.32 3.73
C GLN A 397 -9.24 -11.99 2.40
N HIS A 398 -10.19 -12.06 1.47
CA HIS A 398 -10.10 -12.88 0.26
C HIS A 398 -10.63 -12.16 -0.99
N ALA A 399 -10.62 -10.82 -1.01
CA ALA A 399 -11.06 -10.05 -2.17
C ALA A 399 -10.19 -10.35 -3.42
N ASP A 400 -8.93 -10.71 -3.20
CA ASP A 400 -7.96 -11.14 -4.21
C ASP A 400 -8.19 -12.56 -4.75
N GLU A 401 -9.16 -13.30 -4.22
CA GLU A 401 -9.54 -14.65 -4.64
C GLU A 401 -10.95 -14.63 -5.28
N PRO A 402 -11.06 -14.34 -6.59
CA PRO A 402 -12.34 -14.02 -7.22
C PRO A 402 -13.32 -15.20 -7.21
N GLU A 403 -12.86 -16.44 -7.36
CA GLU A 403 -13.73 -17.61 -7.27
C GLU A 403 -14.30 -17.80 -5.85
N PHE A 404 -13.46 -17.60 -4.82
CA PHE A 404 -13.89 -17.71 -3.43
C PHE A 404 -14.90 -16.62 -3.07
N LEU A 405 -14.65 -15.37 -3.49
CA LEU A 405 -15.59 -14.28 -3.27
C LEU A 405 -16.94 -14.56 -3.96
N GLN A 406 -16.92 -15.10 -5.19
CA GLN A 406 -18.14 -15.47 -5.91
C GLN A 406 -18.92 -16.59 -5.19
N GLU A 407 -18.24 -17.61 -4.67
CA GLU A 407 -18.88 -18.67 -3.89
C GLU A 407 -19.63 -18.09 -2.68
N ARG A 408 -19.07 -17.09 -1.99
CA ARG A 408 -19.73 -16.42 -0.86
C ARG A 408 -20.92 -15.58 -1.28
N VAL A 409 -20.85 -14.94 -2.45
CA VAL A 409 -22.00 -14.24 -3.05
C VAL A 409 -23.13 -15.21 -3.33
N ASP A 410 -22.83 -16.33 -3.98
CA ASP A 410 -23.83 -17.35 -4.34
C ASP A 410 -24.44 -17.98 -3.08
N GLY A 411 -23.63 -18.26 -2.06
CA GLY A 411 -24.09 -18.74 -0.76
C GLY A 411 -25.06 -17.78 -0.07
N LEU A 412 -24.77 -16.47 -0.10
CA LEU A 412 -25.68 -15.46 0.44
C LEU A 412 -26.98 -15.36 -0.36
N GLN A 413 -26.92 -15.43 -1.70
CA GLN A 413 -28.12 -15.45 -2.54
C GLN A 413 -29.00 -16.67 -2.26
N ALA A 414 -28.41 -17.86 -2.09
CA ALA A 414 -29.13 -19.07 -1.73
C ALA A 414 -29.81 -18.94 -0.34
N ALA A 415 -29.12 -18.33 0.63
CA ALA A 415 -29.70 -18.06 1.95
C ALA A 415 -30.91 -17.11 1.87
N ILE A 416 -30.84 -16.06 1.04
CA ILE A 416 -31.97 -15.15 0.80
C ILE A 416 -33.18 -15.90 0.21
N GLN A 417 -32.96 -16.79 -0.77
CA GLN A 417 -34.03 -17.54 -1.42
C GLN A 417 -34.71 -18.54 -0.47
N LYS A 418 -33.94 -19.20 0.39
CA LYS A 418 -34.45 -20.18 1.36
C LYS A 418 -35.43 -19.54 2.36
N ASP A 419 -35.10 -18.34 2.86
CA ASP A 419 -35.95 -17.60 3.79
C ASP A 419 -37.21 -17.03 3.12
N ALA A 420 -37.17 -16.73 1.82
CA ALA A 420 -38.35 -16.32 1.06
C ALA A 420 -39.33 -17.47 0.78
N SER A 421 -38.87 -18.72 0.89
CA SER A 421 -39.65 -19.94 0.61
C SER A 421 -40.18 -20.64 1.86
N SER A 422 -39.80 -20.14 3.05
CA SER A 422 -40.21 -20.64 4.38
C SER A 422 -41.27 -19.72 4.98
#